data_AF-G0RAM2-F1
#
_entry.id   AF-G0RAM2-F1
#
_cell.length_a   1.000
_cell.length_b   1.000
_cell.length_c   1.000
_cell.angle_alpha   90.00
_cell.angle_beta   90.00
_cell.angle_gamma   90.00
#
_symmetry.space_group_name_H-M   'P 1'
#
loop_
_entity.id
_entity.type
_entity.pdbx_description
1 polymer ?
#
loop_
_entity_poly.entity_id
_entity_poly.type
_entity_poly.pdbx_seq_one_letter_code
_entity_poly.pdbx_strand_id
1 'polypeptide(L)'
;MSHEEDLIDYSDEEIGANETAAASNGKKGETTAATNVDKKGSYVGIHSTGFRDFLLKPELLRAIGDCGFEHPSEASQTCIPQALLGGDIICQAKSGLGKTAVFVLATLQQVEPVNGEVSVVVMCHTRELAYQIRDEYNRFSKYMPDIKTGVFYGGTPIKNDVETLKNKDTCPHIIVGTPGRLKALVRDKALRLGSVRIFVLDECDKMLDQPDMRTDVQDVFRATPQQKQVMMFSATLSDAIKPICRKFMQNPTEHYVDEDTKLTLHGLQQYYIKLEEREKNRKLNELLDDLQFNQVIIFVKSTVRATELDKLLRECNFPSIAVHSGVSQEERIRRYKEFKEFKKRICVATDVFGRGIDIERINLAINYDLPGDANSYLHRVGRAGRFGTKGLAISFVSTEQDQEVLKEIEKRFEVALPEFPKEGVDASTYMAS
;
A
#
# COMPACT_ATOMS: atom_id res chain seq x y z
N MET A 1 -15.49 -52.55 9.08
CA MET A 1 -16.21 -52.50 7.80
C MET A 1 -15.66 -51.31 7.06
N SER A 2 -14.88 -51.62 6.03
CA SER A 2 -14.23 -50.70 5.10
C SER A 2 -15.27 -50.05 4.19
N HIS A 3 -15.20 -48.74 4.02
CA HIS A 3 -15.74 -48.08 2.85
C HIS A 3 -14.64 -47.18 2.29
N GLU A 4 -14.06 -47.64 1.19
CA GLU A 4 -13.29 -46.86 0.23
C GLU A 4 -14.22 -45.83 -0.41
N GLU A 5 -13.79 -44.57 -0.46
CA GLU A 5 -14.39 -43.55 -1.30
C GLU A 5 -13.50 -43.38 -2.54
N ASP A 6 -14.11 -43.62 -3.70
CA ASP A 6 -13.51 -43.52 -5.02
C ASP A 6 -13.06 -42.08 -5.33
N LEU A 7 -11.77 -41.96 -5.65
CA LEU A 7 -11.14 -40.78 -6.24
C LEU A 7 -11.58 -40.68 -7.71
N ILE A 8 -12.23 -39.57 -8.08
CA ILE A 8 -12.52 -39.23 -9.48
C ILE A 8 -11.34 -38.42 -10.03
N ASP A 9 -10.63 -39.04 -10.95
CA ASP A 9 -9.52 -38.51 -11.75
C ASP A 9 -10.10 -37.74 -12.95
N TYR A 10 -9.69 -36.48 -13.15
CA TYR A 10 -10.03 -35.71 -14.36
C TYR A 10 -8.77 -35.54 -15.20
N SER A 11 -8.66 -36.39 -16.24
CA SER A 11 -7.67 -36.27 -17.30
C SER A 11 -8.10 -35.23 -18.34
N ASP A 12 -7.13 -34.41 -18.76
CA ASP A 12 -7.20 -33.44 -19.83
C ASP A 12 -7.65 -34.07 -21.16
N GLU A 13 -8.67 -33.50 -21.80
CA GLU A 13 -8.93 -33.71 -23.23
C GLU A 13 -9.15 -32.37 -23.95
N GLU A 14 -8.40 -32.26 -25.05
CA GLU A 14 -8.32 -31.17 -26.01
C GLU A 14 -9.66 -30.84 -26.65
N ILE A 15 -9.97 -29.55 -26.84
CA ILE A 15 -11.01 -29.10 -27.78
C ILE A 15 -10.35 -28.26 -28.86
N GLY A 16 -10.26 -28.85 -30.05
CA GLY A 16 -9.75 -28.24 -31.27
C GLY A 16 -10.62 -27.10 -31.80
N ALA A 17 -9.94 -26.12 -32.39
CA ALA A 17 -10.52 -25.01 -33.11
C ALA A 17 -11.18 -25.48 -34.41
N ASN A 18 -12.38 -24.97 -34.70
CA ASN A 18 -13.02 -25.10 -36.00
C ASN A 18 -13.29 -23.70 -36.57
N GLU A 19 -12.48 -23.31 -37.54
CA GLU A 19 -12.71 -22.16 -38.42
C GLU A 19 -13.90 -22.46 -39.34
N THR A 20 -14.81 -21.50 -39.50
CA THR A 20 -15.70 -21.47 -40.67
C THR A 20 -15.71 -20.06 -41.25
N ALA A 21 -15.19 -20.00 -42.48
CA ALA A 21 -15.22 -18.84 -43.36
C ALA A 21 -16.62 -18.66 -43.96
N ALA A 22 -17.06 -17.41 -44.07
CA ALA A 22 -18.12 -17.02 -44.99
C ALA A 22 -17.76 -15.68 -45.65
N ALA A 23 -17.44 -15.76 -46.94
CA ALA A 23 -17.27 -14.62 -47.83
C ALA A 23 -18.61 -14.24 -48.48
N SER A 24 -18.89 -12.94 -48.60
CA SER A 24 -19.72 -12.43 -49.70
C SER A 24 -19.27 -11.03 -50.15
N ASN A 25 -19.22 -10.89 -51.46
CA ASN A 25 -18.68 -9.78 -52.25
C ASN A 25 -19.63 -8.57 -52.36
N GLY A 26 -19.06 -7.38 -52.55
CA GLY A 26 -19.58 -6.46 -53.57
C GLY A 26 -19.56 -4.95 -53.28
N LYS A 27 -18.47 -4.25 -53.68
CA LYS A 27 -18.42 -3.26 -54.79
C LYS A 27 -17.36 -2.17 -54.58
N LYS A 28 -16.62 -1.94 -55.68
CA LYS A 28 -15.54 -0.99 -55.89
C LYS A 28 -16.02 0.46 -55.94
N GLY A 29 -15.23 1.35 -55.36
CA GLY A 29 -15.09 2.76 -55.73
C GLY A 29 -13.63 3.15 -55.52
N GLU A 30 -12.90 3.36 -56.60
CA GLU A 30 -11.50 3.81 -56.61
C GLU A 30 -11.39 5.28 -56.20
N THR A 31 -10.43 5.61 -55.35
CA THR A 31 -9.72 6.91 -55.43
C THR A 31 -8.38 6.82 -54.68
N THR A 32 -7.32 6.74 -55.48
CA THR A 32 -5.94 7.24 -55.31
C THR A 32 -5.31 7.36 -53.92
N ALA A 33 -4.20 6.64 -53.79
CA ALA A 33 -3.28 6.58 -52.67
C ALA A 33 -2.59 7.91 -52.31
N ALA A 34 -2.51 8.17 -51.01
CA ALA A 34 -1.41 8.87 -50.38
C ALA A 34 -1.04 8.11 -49.10
N THR A 35 0.07 7.37 -49.16
CA THR A 35 0.67 6.64 -48.05
C THR A 35 1.17 7.60 -46.98
N ASN A 36 0.55 7.57 -45.79
CA ASN A 36 1.17 8.03 -44.56
C ASN A 36 1.09 6.90 -43.53
N VAL A 37 2.25 6.56 -42.97
CA VAL A 37 2.47 5.46 -42.06
C VAL A 37 1.84 5.78 -40.70
N ASP A 38 0.75 5.10 -40.37
CA ASP A 38 0.11 5.20 -39.06
C ASP A 38 1.00 4.62 -37.96
N LYS A 39 1.48 5.52 -37.07
CA LYS A 39 1.96 5.14 -35.75
C LYS A 39 0.77 4.62 -34.94
N LYS A 40 0.72 3.31 -34.70
CA LYS A 40 -0.15 2.69 -33.69
C LYS A 40 0.24 3.19 -32.29
N GLY A 41 -0.25 4.35 -31.92
CA GLY A 41 -0.41 4.74 -30.53
C GLY A 41 -1.63 4.02 -29.98
N SER A 42 -1.45 3.22 -28.92
CA SER A 42 -2.54 2.73 -28.09
C SER A 42 -3.19 3.92 -27.38
N TYR A 43 -4.10 4.61 -28.07
CA TYR A 43 -5.08 5.44 -27.39
C TYR A 43 -6.15 4.51 -26.85
N VAL A 44 -5.96 4.05 -25.62
CA VAL A 44 -7.03 3.48 -24.81
C VAL A 44 -8.10 4.56 -24.69
N GLY A 45 -9.26 4.34 -25.30
CA GLY A 45 -10.40 5.23 -25.16
C GLY A 45 -10.71 5.42 -23.68
N ILE A 46 -10.60 6.65 -23.20
CA ILE A 46 -11.03 7.05 -21.87
C ILE A 46 -12.57 6.97 -21.87
N HIS A 47 -13.13 5.80 -21.56
CA HIS A 47 -14.38 5.79 -20.84
C HIS A 47 -14.05 6.38 -19.46
N SER A 48 -14.34 7.67 -19.24
CA SER A 48 -14.12 8.30 -17.93
C SER A 48 -15.17 7.77 -16.96
N THR A 49 -14.99 6.53 -16.51
CA THR A 49 -15.82 5.99 -15.43
C THR A 49 -15.47 6.75 -14.16
N GLY A 50 -16.47 7.42 -13.59
CA GLY A 50 -16.32 8.18 -12.36
C GLY A 50 -16.68 7.32 -11.16
N PHE A 51 -16.36 7.78 -9.95
CA PHE A 51 -16.82 7.09 -8.73
C PHE A 51 -18.35 6.99 -8.62
N ARG A 52 -19.09 7.82 -9.37
CA ARG A 52 -20.56 7.77 -9.45
C ARG A 52 -21.08 6.49 -10.10
N ASP A 53 -20.28 5.87 -10.98
CA ASP A 53 -20.69 4.65 -11.69
C ASP A 53 -20.69 3.42 -10.78
N PHE A 54 -20.05 3.50 -9.62
CA PHE A 54 -20.08 2.46 -8.59
C PHE A 54 -21.36 2.49 -7.74
N LEU A 55 -22.29 3.43 -7.98
CA LEU A 55 -23.57 3.53 -7.28
C LEU A 55 -23.42 3.61 -5.74
N LEU A 56 -22.42 4.35 -5.27
CA LEU A 56 -22.14 4.54 -3.85
C LEU A 56 -23.19 5.44 -3.18
N LYS A 57 -23.31 5.32 -1.85
CA LYS A 57 -24.09 6.19 -0.97
C LYS A 57 -23.77 7.68 -1.26
N PRO A 58 -24.77 8.58 -1.33
CA PRO A 58 -24.55 10.01 -1.60
C PRO A 58 -23.53 10.67 -0.66
N GLU A 59 -23.50 10.25 0.60
CA GLU A 59 -22.57 10.69 1.64
C GLU A 59 -21.12 10.34 1.29
N LEU A 60 -20.88 9.14 0.73
CA LEU A 60 -19.55 8.73 0.24
C LEU A 60 -19.15 9.53 -0.97
N LEU A 61 -20.03 9.68 -1.96
CA LEU A 61 -19.74 10.44 -3.18
C LEU A 61 -19.36 11.89 -2.85
N ARG A 62 -20.03 12.49 -1.87
CA ARG A 62 -19.69 13.82 -1.37
C ARG A 62 -18.30 13.83 -0.69
N ALA A 63 -18.01 12.85 0.17
CA ALA A 63 -16.72 12.77 0.83
C ALA A 63 -15.56 12.53 -0.15
N ILE A 64 -15.76 11.69 -1.18
CA ILE A 64 -14.82 11.45 -2.27
C ILE A 64 -14.49 12.78 -2.98
N GLY A 65 -15.51 13.57 -3.32
CA GLY A 65 -15.34 14.89 -3.93
C GLY A 65 -14.54 15.86 -3.04
N ASP A 66 -14.84 15.93 -1.75
CA ASP A 66 -14.10 16.76 -0.78
C ASP A 66 -12.61 16.35 -0.66
N CYS A 67 -12.29 15.09 -0.95
CA CYS A 67 -10.92 14.59 -0.93
C CYS A 67 -10.14 14.88 -2.23
N GLY A 68 -10.78 15.46 -3.25
CA GLY A 68 -10.17 15.72 -4.55
C GLY A 68 -10.05 14.49 -5.45
N PHE A 69 -10.78 13.40 -5.16
CA PHE A 69 -10.77 12.19 -5.96
C PHE A 69 -11.73 12.34 -7.14
N GLU A 70 -11.19 12.57 -8.34
CA GLU A 70 -12.00 12.74 -9.55
C GLU A 70 -12.16 11.43 -10.33
N HIS A 71 -11.05 10.69 -10.50
CA HIS A 71 -11.01 9.46 -11.28
C HIS A 71 -10.54 8.27 -10.43
N PRO A 72 -11.23 7.12 -10.50
CA PRO A 72 -10.80 5.91 -9.82
C PRO A 72 -9.52 5.37 -10.47
N SER A 73 -8.57 4.92 -9.64
CA SER A 73 -7.39 4.20 -10.12
C SER A 73 -7.78 2.86 -10.76
N GLU A 74 -6.90 2.27 -11.56
CA GLU A 74 -7.11 0.94 -12.16
C GLU A 74 -7.51 -0.11 -11.11
N ALA A 75 -6.77 -0.18 -9.99
CA ALA A 75 -7.10 -1.07 -8.88
C ALA A 75 -8.50 -0.79 -8.32
N SER A 76 -8.92 0.48 -8.25
CA SER A 76 -10.25 0.87 -7.78
C SER A 76 -11.34 0.47 -8.75
N GLN A 77 -11.14 0.71 -10.05
CA GLN A 77 -12.09 0.36 -11.12
C GLN A 77 -12.39 -1.13 -11.14
N THR A 78 -11.36 -1.95 -10.97
CA THR A 78 -11.49 -3.40 -11.05
C THR A 78 -12.02 -3.99 -9.73
N CYS A 79 -11.49 -3.55 -8.58
CA CYS A 79 -11.80 -4.19 -7.31
C CYS A 79 -13.07 -3.68 -6.64
N ILE A 80 -13.42 -2.39 -6.75
CA ILE A 80 -14.58 -1.83 -6.03
C ILE A 80 -15.88 -2.55 -6.41
N PRO A 81 -16.23 -2.77 -7.70
CA PRO A 81 -17.48 -3.44 -8.05
C PRO A 81 -17.60 -4.83 -7.44
N GLN A 82 -16.54 -5.63 -7.48
CA GLN A 82 -16.51 -6.97 -6.87
C GLN A 82 -16.60 -6.90 -5.34
N ALA A 83 -15.92 -5.93 -4.74
CA ALA A 83 -15.93 -5.72 -3.30
C ALA A 83 -17.34 -5.38 -2.80
N LEU A 84 -18.08 -4.56 -3.54
CA LEU A 84 -19.46 -4.16 -3.21
C LEU A 84 -20.45 -5.33 -3.25
N LEU A 85 -20.17 -6.36 -4.05
CA LEU A 85 -20.98 -7.59 -4.11
C LEU A 85 -20.69 -8.57 -2.97
N GLY A 86 -19.75 -8.23 -2.08
CA GLY A 86 -19.38 -9.07 -0.93
C GLY A 86 -18.42 -10.21 -1.26
N GLY A 87 -17.86 -10.25 -2.47
CA GLY A 87 -16.89 -11.27 -2.88
C GLY A 87 -15.52 -11.08 -2.22
N ASP A 88 -14.82 -12.18 -1.96
CA ASP A 88 -13.44 -12.14 -1.46
C ASP A 88 -12.49 -11.58 -2.52
N ILE A 89 -11.45 -10.84 -2.09
CA ILE A 89 -10.52 -10.17 -3.01
C ILE A 89 -9.07 -10.38 -2.57
N ILE A 90 -8.23 -10.83 -3.51
CA ILE A 90 -6.77 -10.68 -3.43
C ILE A 90 -6.37 -9.63 -4.45
N CYS A 91 -5.82 -8.51 -4.00
CA CYS A 91 -5.39 -7.42 -4.86
C CYS A 91 -3.90 -7.13 -4.67
N GLN A 92 -3.14 -7.38 -5.75
CA GLN A 92 -1.81 -6.83 -5.94
C GLN A 92 -1.91 -5.58 -6.81
N ALA A 93 -1.40 -4.46 -6.33
CA ALA A 93 -1.29 -3.24 -7.13
C ALA A 93 -0.09 -2.41 -6.68
N LYS A 94 0.49 -1.62 -7.60
CA LYS A 94 1.69 -0.81 -7.33
C LYS A 94 1.50 0.11 -6.10
N SER A 95 2.62 0.49 -5.49
CA SER A 95 2.60 1.36 -4.31
C SER A 95 2.00 2.72 -4.66
N GLY A 96 1.18 3.27 -3.76
CA GLY A 96 0.60 4.61 -3.94
C GLY A 96 -0.54 4.72 -4.98
N LEU A 97 -1.09 3.60 -5.50
CA LEU A 97 -2.21 3.62 -6.47
C LEU A 97 -3.61 3.40 -5.86
N GLY A 98 -3.81 3.81 -4.60
CA GLY A 98 -5.15 3.88 -4.02
C GLY A 98 -5.76 2.57 -3.49
N LYS A 99 -4.95 1.52 -3.21
CA LYS A 99 -5.44 0.27 -2.57
C LYS A 99 -6.29 0.53 -1.32
N THR A 100 -5.89 1.50 -0.50
CA THR A 100 -6.62 1.89 0.70
C THR A 100 -8.04 2.39 0.40
N ALA A 101 -8.21 3.18 -0.66
CA ALA A 101 -9.53 3.68 -1.04
C ALA A 101 -10.48 2.54 -1.44
N VAL A 102 -9.97 1.46 -2.05
CA VAL A 102 -10.78 0.30 -2.44
C VAL A 102 -11.54 -0.27 -1.25
N PHE A 103 -10.83 -0.75 -0.23
CA PHE A 103 -11.49 -1.40 0.91
C PHE A 103 -12.20 -0.38 1.81
N VAL A 104 -11.69 0.84 1.96
CA VAL A 104 -12.37 1.87 2.77
C VAL A 104 -13.74 2.19 2.18
N LEU A 105 -13.81 2.50 0.87
CA LEU A 105 -15.06 2.82 0.21
C LEU A 105 -16.01 1.61 0.17
N ALA A 106 -15.50 0.43 -0.17
CA ALA A 106 -16.32 -0.77 -0.26
C ALA A 106 -16.91 -1.16 1.10
N THR A 107 -16.13 -1.08 2.18
CA THR A 107 -16.63 -1.40 3.52
C THR A 107 -17.58 -0.35 4.07
N LEU A 108 -17.35 0.94 3.83
CA LEU A 108 -18.29 2.00 4.23
C LEU A 108 -19.62 1.93 3.45
N GLN A 109 -19.58 1.47 2.20
CA GLN A 109 -20.78 1.25 1.42
C GLN A 109 -21.64 0.12 2.01
N GLN A 110 -21.00 -0.98 2.40
CA GLN A 110 -21.68 -2.18 2.90
C GLN A 110 -22.07 -2.13 4.39
N VAL A 111 -21.35 -1.34 5.20
CA VAL A 111 -21.59 -1.32 6.65
C VAL A 111 -22.96 -0.74 6.99
N GLU A 112 -23.64 -1.43 7.90
CA GLU A 112 -24.85 -0.98 8.58
C GLU A 112 -24.51 -0.88 10.08
N PRO A 113 -24.36 0.35 10.63
CA PRO A 113 -23.87 0.51 12.00
C PRO A 113 -24.88 0.01 13.03
N VAL A 114 -24.41 -0.85 13.94
CA VAL A 114 -25.14 -1.29 15.12
C VAL A 114 -24.33 -0.96 16.36
N ASN A 115 -24.90 -0.14 17.26
CA ASN A 115 -24.19 0.33 18.45
C ASN A 115 -23.70 -0.85 19.33
N GLY A 116 -22.42 -0.85 19.64
CA GLY A 116 -21.78 -1.92 20.42
C GLY A 116 -21.29 -3.11 19.61
N GLU A 117 -21.48 -3.13 18.28
CA GLU A 117 -21.03 -4.22 17.41
C GLU A 117 -19.92 -3.78 16.45
N VAL A 118 -18.89 -4.60 16.35
CA VAL A 118 -17.82 -4.45 15.35
C VAL A 118 -18.20 -5.25 14.11
N SER A 119 -18.40 -4.57 12.98
CA SER A 119 -18.77 -5.19 11.69
C SER A 119 -17.58 -5.36 10.76
N VAL A 120 -16.57 -4.50 10.88
CA VAL A 120 -15.40 -4.47 9.99
C VAL A 120 -14.12 -4.52 10.81
N VAL A 121 -13.21 -5.43 10.45
CA VAL A 121 -11.86 -5.51 11.01
C VAL A 121 -10.84 -5.28 9.91
N VAL A 122 -9.92 -4.34 10.12
CA VAL A 122 -8.79 -4.08 9.24
C VAL A 122 -7.49 -4.28 10.01
N MET A 123 -6.59 -5.11 9.49
CA MET A 123 -5.26 -5.29 10.06
C MET A 123 -4.17 -4.79 9.13
N CYS A 124 -3.11 -4.29 9.75
CA CYS A 124 -1.87 -3.94 9.05
C CYS A 124 -0.67 -4.15 9.98
N HIS A 125 0.53 -4.13 9.41
CA HIS A 125 1.75 -4.56 10.09
C HIS A 125 2.41 -3.47 10.98
N THR A 126 2.10 -2.18 10.77
CA THR A 126 2.66 -1.08 11.60
C THR A 126 1.59 -0.23 12.27
N ARG A 127 1.98 0.40 13.37
CA ARG A 127 1.08 1.19 14.22
C ARG A 127 0.66 2.50 13.55
N GLU A 128 1.58 3.13 12.84
CA GLU A 128 1.33 4.38 12.11
C GLU A 128 0.48 4.15 10.85
N LEU A 129 0.66 3.01 10.18
CA LEU A 129 -0.25 2.62 9.09
C LEU A 129 -1.67 2.38 9.61
N ALA A 130 -1.83 1.72 10.77
CA ALA A 130 -3.14 1.54 11.39
C ALA A 130 -3.81 2.87 11.71
N TYR A 131 -3.03 3.82 12.27
CA TYR A 131 -3.50 5.17 12.53
C TYR A 131 -3.94 5.88 11.25
N GLN A 132 -3.13 5.79 10.19
CA GLN A 132 -3.42 6.38 8.89
C GLN A 132 -4.70 5.81 8.26
N ILE A 133 -4.84 4.48 8.21
CA ILE A 133 -6.03 3.83 7.62
C ILE A 133 -7.29 4.25 8.38
N ARG A 134 -7.24 4.33 9.72
CA ARG A 134 -8.38 4.84 10.51
C ARG A 134 -8.72 6.29 10.17
N ASP A 135 -7.72 7.14 9.94
CA ASP A 135 -7.96 8.52 9.50
C ASP A 135 -8.56 8.60 8.09
N GLU A 136 -8.19 7.68 7.19
CA GLU A 136 -8.84 7.55 5.88
C GLU A 136 -10.32 7.17 6.04
N TYR A 137 -10.64 6.20 6.92
CA TYR A 137 -12.02 5.91 7.26
C TYR A 137 -12.77 7.15 7.74
N ASN A 138 -12.22 7.91 8.70
CA ASN A 138 -12.84 9.15 9.19
C ASN A 138 -13.05 10.19 8.10
N ARG A 139 -12.10 10.30 7.15
CA ARG A 139 -12.18 11.25 6.05
C ARG A 139 -13.32 10.89 5.11
N PHE A 140 -13.44 9.62 4.73
CA PHE A 140 -14.50 9.14 3.84
C PHE A 140 -15.87 8.98 4.53
N SER A 141 -15.89 8.78 5.86
CA SER A 141 -17.12 8.73 6.66
C SER A 141 -17.56 10.09 7.20
N LYS A 142 -16.98 11.20 6.73
CA LYS A 142 -17.24 12.58 7.21
C LYS A 142 -18.74 12.94 7.27
N TYR A 143 -19.53 12.41 6.33
CA TYR A 143 -20.97 12.67 6.23
C TYR A 143 -21.83 11.51 6.73
N MET A 144 -21.25 10.56 7.48
CA MET A 144 -21.92 9.39 8.05
C MET A 144 -21.79 9.40 9.58
N PRO A 145 -22.59 10.22 10.28
CA PRO A 145 -22.40 10.48 11.72
C PRO A 145 -22.56 9.24 12.60
N ASP A 146 -23.31 8.25 12.13
CA ASP A 146 -23.51 6.99 12.85
C ASP A 146 -22.30 6.05 12.76
N ILE A 147 -21.34 6.30 11.88
CA ILE A 147 -20.14 5.47 11.76
C ILE A 147 -19.11 5.87 12.80
N LYS A 148 -18.66 4.88 13.57
CA LYS A 148 -17.62 5.02 14.60
C LYS A 148 -16.43 4.16 14.21
N THR A 149 -15.25 4.75 14.20
CA THR A 149 -14.01 4.04 13.87
C THR A 149 -13.08 4.01 15.08
N GLY A 150 -12.35 2.91 15.24
CA GLY A 150 -11.39 2.73 16.32
C GLY A 150 -10.03 2.29 15.79
N VAL A 151 -8.95 2.67 16.47
CA VAL A 151 -7.61 2.17 16.17
C VAL A 151 -6.95 1.57 17.40
N PHE A 152 -6.40 0.36 17.26
CA PHE A 152 -5.81 -0.39 18.37
C PHE A 152 -4.42 -0.94 18.02
N TYR A 153 -3.41 -0.49 18.75
CA TYR A 153 -2.02 -0.93 18.57
C TYR A 153 -1.22 -0.94 19.88
N GLY A 154 -0.08 -1.64 19.89
CA GLY A 154 0.85 -1.71 21.02
C GLY A 154 1.46 -0.36 21.45
N GLY A 155 1.96 -0.26 22.67
CA GLY A 155 2.66 0.94 23.17
C GLY A 155 1.79 1.97 23.89
N THR A 156 0.49 1.71 24.02
CA THR A 156 -0.47 2.46 24.86
C THR A 156 -1.08 1.53 25.91
N PRO A 157 -1.58 2.03 27.06
CA PRO A 157 -2.27 1.20 28.04
C PRO A 157 -3.50 0.49 27.44
N ILE A 158 -3.56 -0.85 27.52
CA ILE A 158 -4.68 -1.64 26.97
C ILE A 158 -6.01 -1.34 27.67
N LYS A 159 -5.97 -0.86 28.92
CA LYS A 159 -7.16 -0.50 29.70
C LYS A 159 -8.03 0.54 28.99
N ASN A 160 -7.42 1.52 28.32
CA ASN A 160 -8.14 2.57 27.58
C ASN A 160 -8.92 1.97 26.39
N ASP A 161 -8.32 1.01 25.70
CA ASP A 161 -8.98 0.29 24.60
C ASP A 161 -10.17 -0.52 25.11
N VAL A 162 -9.98 -1.21 26.25
CA VAL A 162 -11.05 -2.00 26.90
C VAL A 162 -12.21 -1.11 27.32
N GLU A 163 -11.96 0.08 27.87
CA GLU A 163 -13.00 1.05 28.23
C GLU A 163 -13.76 1.54 27.00
N THR A 164 -13.04 1.86 25.91
CA THR A 164 -13.64 2.27 24.63
C THR A 164 -14.56 1.20 24.05
N LEU A 165 -14.14 -0.07 24.10
CA LEU A 165 -14.91 -1.21 23.56
C LEU A 165 -16.10 -1.61 24.43
N LYS A 166 -16.04 -1.38 25.75
CA LYS A 166 -17.15 -1.72 26.67
C LYS A 166 -18.32 -0.77 26.57
N ASN A 167 -18.06 0.52 26.31
CA ASN A 167 -19.10 1.50 26.19
C ASN A 167 -19.74 1.42 24.79
N LYS A 168 -21.04 1.07 24.72
CA LYS A 168 -21.76 0.89 23.46
C LYS A 168 -21.81 2.17 22.60
N ASP A 169 -21.74 3.33 23.22
CA ASP A 169 -21.79 4.61 22.52
C ASP A 169 -20.45 4.94 21.87
N THR A 170 -19.33 4.47 22.43
CA THR A 170 -17.98 4.67 21.88
C THR A 170 -17.43 3.46 21.14
N CYS A 171 -18.08 2.29 21.26
CA CYS A 171 -17.66 1.07 20.60
C CYS A 171 -17.68 1.29 19.08
N PRO A 172 -16.54 1.09 18.39
CA PRO A 172 -16.44 1.33 16.96
C PRO A 172 -17.13 0.23 16.14
N HIS A 173 -17.75 0.63 15.03
CA HIS A 173 -18.30 -0.28 14.02
C HIS A 173 -17.18 -0.83 13.11
N ILE A 174 -16.12 -0.03 12.93
CA ILE A 174 -14.97 -0.34 12.10
C ILE A 174 -13.72 -0.22 12.96
N ILE A 175 -12.95 -1.31 13.07
CA ILE A 175 -11.68 -1.30 13.80
C ILE A 175 -10.51 -1.47 12.86
N VAL A 176 -9.44 -0.71 13.12
CA VAL A 176 -8.15 -0.86 12.48
C VAL A 176 -7.12 -1.19 13.55
N GLY A 177 -6.24 -2.16 13.32
CA GLY A 177 -5.23 -2.45 14.34
C GLY A 177 -4.09 -3.34 13.91
N THR A 178 -3.09 -3.43 14.78
CA THR A 178 -1.96 -4.34 14.61
C THR A 178 -2.29 -5.71 15.20
N PRO A 179 -1.86 -6.84 14.60
CA PRO A 179 -2.22 -8.19 15.01
C PRO A 179 -2.08 -8.45 16.52
N GLY A 180 -0.92 -8.12 17.11
CA GLY A 180 -0.66 -8.40 18.53
C GLY A 180 -1.62 -7.69 19.51
N ARG A 181 -2.02 -6.44 19.25
CA ARG A 181 -2.99 -5.73 20.11
C ARG A 181 -4.39 -6.31 19.94
N LEU A 182 -4.82 -6.56 18.71
CA LEU A 182 -6.15 -7.12 18.45
C LEU A 182 -6.29 -8.52 19.05
N LYS A 183 -5.26 -9.36 18.90
CA LYS A 183 -5.21 -10.67 19.58
C LYS A 183 -5.34 -10.54 21.09
N ALA A 184 -4.60 -9.62 21.73
CA ALA A 184 -4.70 -9.42 23.18
C ALA A 184 -6.13 -9.04 23.60
N LEU A 185 -6.77 -8.12 22.87
CA LEU A 185 -8.15 -7.70 23.15
C LEU A 185 -9.17 -8.82 22.95
N VAL A 186 -8.99 -9.66 21.93
CA VAL A 186 -9.83 -10.86 21.68
C VAL A 186 -9.63 -11.91 22.78
N ARG A 187 -8.38 -12.23 23.10
CA ARG A 187 -8.03 -13.21 24.15
C ARG A 187 -8.62 -12.80 25.50
N ASP A 188 -8.53 -11.53 25.84
CA ASP A 188 -9.03 -10.98 27.10
C ASP A 188 -10.57 -10.74 27.06
N LYS A 189 -11.24 -11.15 25.98
CA LYS A 189 -12.69 -11.04 25.73
C LYS A 189 -13.23 -9.60 25.79
N ALA A 190 -12.35 -8.62 25.67
CA ALA A 190 -12.71 -7.21 25.60
C ALA A 190 -13.23 -6.83 24.21
N LEU A 191 -12.66 -7.43 23.17
CA LEU A 191 -13.10 -7.28 21.79
C LEU A 191 -13.90 -8.52 21.36
N ARG A 192 -15.19 -8.31 21.05
CA ARG A 192 -16.07 -9.36 20.51
C ARG A 192 -16.18 -9.19 19.00
N LEU A 193 -15.89 -10.26 18.27
CA LEU A 193 -15.87 -10.24 16.80
C LEU A 193 -16.97 -11.12 16.16
N GLY A 194 -17.98 -11.52 16.94
CA GLY A 194 -19.06 -12.38 16.46
C GLY A 194 -19.98 -11.73 15.42
N SER A 195 -19.98 -10.41 15.29
CA SER A 195 -20.76 -9.65 14.30
C SER A 195 -19.94 -9.20 13.08
N VAL A 196 -18.67 -9.61 12.99
CA VAL A 196 -17.79 -9.20 11.89
C VAL A 196 -18.29 -9.80 10.58
N ARG A 197 -18.56 -8.93 9.61
CA ARG A 197 -18.98 -9.28 8.25
C ARG A 197 -17.88 -9.08 7.21
N ILE A 198 -16.89 -8.23 7.51
CA ILE A 198 -15.80 -7.93 6.59
C ILE A 198 -14.47 -7.94 7.33
N PHE A 199 -13.48 -8.64 6.78
CA PHE A 199 -12.13 -8.77 7.33
C PHE A 199 -11.08 -8.38 6.27
N VAL A 200 -10.25 -7.40 6.58
CA VAL A 200 -9.28 -6.84 5.64
C VAL A 200 -7.86 -6.99 6.17
N LEU A 201 -6.93 -7.42 5.31
CA LEU A 201 -5.49 -7.37 5.56
C LEU A 201 -4.81 -6.44 4.54
N ASP A 202 -4.24 -5.33 5.02
CA ASP A 202 -3.39 -4.46 4.21
C ASP A 202 -1.90 -4.74 4.47
N GLU A 203 -1.10 -4.74 3.41
CA GLU A 203 0.28 -5.26 3.40
C GLU A 203 0.30 -6.73 3.89
N CYS A 204 -0.61 -7.55 3.33
CA CYS A 204 -0.87 -8.91 3.79
C CYS A 204 0.35 -9.83 3.66
N ASP A 205 1.20 -9.62 2.66
CA ASP A 205 2.47 -10.34 2.49
C ASP A 205 3.33 -10.23 3.74
N LYS A 206 3.50 -9.01 4.28
CA LYS A 206 4.37 -8.80 5.43
C LYS A 206 3.82 -9.44 6.70
N MET A 207 2.50 -9.42 6.88
CA MET A 207 1.85 -10.02 8.05
C MET A 207 1.84 -11.54 7.99
N LEU A 208 1.63 -12.12 6.80
CA LEU A 208 1.49 -13.57 6.63
C LEU A 208 2.83 -14.30 6.44
N ASP A 209 3.87 -13.60 6.02
CA ASP A 209 5.24 -14.14 5.90
C ASP A 209 5.92 -14.28 7.27
N GLN A 210 5.64 -13.37 8.21
CA GLN A 210 6.21 -13.45 9.56
C GLN A 210 5.43 -14.41 10.47
N PRO A 211 6.05 -15.48 11.02
CA PRO A 211 5.34 -16.53 11.77
C PRO A 211 4.53 -16.01 12.96
N ASP A 212 5.10 -15.09 13.74
CA ASP A 212 4.44 -14.53 14.93
C ASP A 212 3.20 -13.71 14.55
N MET A 213 3.36 -12.79 13.59
CA MET A 213 2.22 -11.98 13.10
C MET A 213 1.16 -12.84 12.42
N ARG A 214 1.56 -13.85 11.64
CA ARG A 214 0.64 -14.78 11.00
C ARG A 214 -0.19 -15.53 12.02
N THR A 215 0.43 -16.01 13.09
CA THR A 215 -0.26 -16.70 14.19
C THR A 215 -1.28 -15.76 14.84
N ASP A 216 -0.88 -14.53 15.11
CA ASP A 216 -1.77 -13.53 15.70
C ASP A 216 -2.96 -13.18 14.79
N VAL A 217 -2.72 -13.01 13.48
CA VAL A 217 -3.77 -12.80 12.48
C VAL A 217 -4.75 -13.97 12.47
N GLN A 218 -4.24 -15.21 12.48
CA GLN A 218 -5.09 -16.41 12.48
C GLN A 218 -5.93 -16.52 13.75
N ASP A 219 -5.38 -16.20 14.92
CA ASP A 219 -6.12 -16.25 16.19
C ASP A 219 -7.30 -15.28 16.19
N VAL A 220 -7.10 -14.06 15.69
CA VAL A 220 -8.18 -13.09 15.55
C VAL A 220 -9.17 -13.51 14.46
N PHE A 221 -8.69 -14.01 13.33
CA PHE A 221 -9.54 -14.49 12.24
C PHE A 221 -10.49 -15.62 12.69
N ARG A 222 -9.99 -16.57 13.50
CA ARG A 222 -10.81 -17.66 14.07
C ARG A 222 -11.87 -17.18 15.06
N ALA A 223 -11.72 -16.00 15.64
CA ALA A 223 -12.70 -15.39 16.53
C ALA A 223 -13.86 -14.69 15.78
N THR A 224 -13.81 -14.64 14.44
CA THR A 224 -14.85 -14.08 13.58
C THR A 224 -15.74 -15.18 12.98
N PRO A 225 -16.95 -14.85 12.50
CA PRO A 225 -17.79 -15.79 11.76
C PRO A 225 -17.08 -16.44 10.56
N GLN A 226 -17.50 -17.66 10.20
CA GLN A 226 -16.97 -18.34 9.01
C GLN A 226 -17.44 -17.65 7.73
N GLN A 227 -18.71 -17.25 7.67
CA GLN A 227 -19.27 -16.49 6.55
C GLN A 227 -19.06 -15.00 6.77
N LYS A 228 -18.11 -14.45 6.02
CA LYS A 228 -17.73 -13.04 5.98
C LYS A 228 -16.95 -12.79 4.70
N GLN A 229 -16.94 -11.55 4.22
CA GLN A 229 -16.06 -11.13 3.14
C GLN A 229 -14.63 -10.97 3.67
N VAL A 230 -13.65 -11.45 2.92
CA VAL A 230 -12.22 -11.28 3.20
C VAL A 230 -11.53 -10.57 2.04
N MET A 231 -10.82 -9.49 2.33
CA MET A 231 -10.05 -8.75 1.33
C MET A 231 -8.59 -8.62 1.75
N MET A 232 -7.66 -8.85 0.83
CA MET A 232 -6.22 -8.75 1.05
C MET A 232 -5.56 -7.86 0.01
N PHE A 233 -4.69 -6.98 0.48
CA PHE A 233 -4.02 -5.99 -0.35
C PHE A 233 -2.50 -6.01 -0.10
N SER A 234 -1.71 -5.97 -1.17
CA SER A 234 -0.27 -5.72 -1.08
C SER A 234 0.27 -5.13 -2.39
N ALA A 235 1.44 -4.50 -2.35
CA ALA A 235 2.19 -4.20 -3.58
C ALA A 235 3.01 -5.39 -4.08
N THR A 236 3.29 -6.36 -3.21
CA THR A 236 4.21 -7.47 -3.47
C THR A 236 3.56 -8.78 -3.01
N LEU A 237 3.14 -9.64 -3.96
CA LEU A 237 2.66 -10.99 -3.67
C LEU A 237 3.49 -12.02 -4.44
N SER A 238 4.37 -12.73 -3.74
CA SER A 238 5.14 -13.85 -4.31
C SER A 238 4.28 -15.11 -4.48
N ASP A 239 4.71 -16.03 -5.33
CA ASP A 239 3.99 -17.30 -5.51
C ASP A 239 3.98 -18.17 -4.25
N ALA A 240 4.91 -17.93 -3.32
CA ALA A 240 4.91 -18.57 -2.01
C ALA A 240 3.79 -18.04 -1.09
N ILE A 241 3.44 -16.75 -1.19
CA ILE A 241 2.42 -16.13 -0.33
C ILE A 241 1.00 -16.29 -0.87
N LYS A 242 0.80 -16.31 -2.20
CA LYS A 242 -0.54 -16.44 -2.83
C LYS A 242 -1.34 -17.64 -2.28
N PRO A 243 -0.78 -18.87 -2.16
CA PRO A 243 -1.48 -20.01 -1.57
C PRO A 243 -1.81 -19.83 -0.08
N ILE A 244 -1.01 -19.05 0.65
CA ILE A 244 -1.28 -18.75 2.06
C ILE A 244 -2.48 -17.80 2.17
N CYS A 245 -2.56 -16.78 1.31
CA CYS A 245 -3.69 -15.85 1.26
C CYS A 245 -5.01 -16.60 0.97
N ARG A 246 -5.02 -17.47 -0.04
CA ARG A 246 -6.22 -18.26 -0.43
C ARG A 246 -6.82 -19.07 0.70
N LYS A 247 -6.02 -19.52 1.68
CA LYS A 247 -6.50 -20.30 2.84
C LYS A 247 -7.43 -19.52 3.78
N PHE A 248 -7.48 -18.20 3.67
CA PHE A 248 -8.39 -17.36 4.44
C PHE A 248 -9.70 -17.06 3.70
N MET A 249 -9.82 -17.49 2.44
CA MET A 249 -10.83 -16.99 1.51
C MET A 249 -11.67 -18.10 0.90
N GLN A 250 -12.81 -17.72 0.33
CA GLN A 250 -13.74 -18.59 -0.38
C GLN A 250 -13.93 -18.04 -1.81
N ASN A 251 -13.34 -18.73 -2.80
CA ASN A 251 -13.39 -18.34 -4.22
C ASN A 251 -13.07 -16.85 -4.46
N PRO A 252 -11.87 -16.37 -4.06
CA PRO A 252 -11.53 -14.96 -4.18
C PRO A 252 -11.40 -14.54 -5.64
N THR A 253 -11.80 -13.30 -5.94
CA THR A 253 -11.35 -12.62 -7.15
C THR A 253 -9.89 -12.24 -6.96
N GLU A 254 -9.03 -12.72 -7.85
CA GLU A 254 -7.59 -12.48 -7.79
C GLU A 254 -7.17 -11.48 -8.86
N HIS A 255 -6.66 -10.33 -8.43
CA HIS A 255 -6.06 -9.32 -9.27
C HIS A 255 -4.57 -9.28 -8.99
N TYR A 256 -3.77 -9.78 -9.93
CA TYR A 256 -2.32 -9.68 -9.89
C TYR A 256 -1.83 -8.64 -10.90
N VAL A 257 -0.69 -8.02 -10.59
CA VAL A 257 0.04 -7.23 -11.59
C VAL A 257 0.81 -8.25 -12.43
N ASP A 258 0.55 -8.31 -13.74
CA ASP A 258 1.26 -9.21 -14.65
C ASP A 258 2.77 -8.96 -14.55
N GLU A 259 3.56 -10.03 -14.55
CA GLU A 259 5.03 -9.95 -14.49
C GLU A 259 5.60 -9.10 -15.64
N ASP A 260 4.95 -9.14 -16.81
CA ASP A 260 5.28 -8.34 -17.99
C ASP A 260 4.92 -6.84 -17.82
N THR A 261 4.01 -6.51 -16.90
CA THR A 261 3.63 -5.13 -16.55
C THR A 261 4.48 -4.57 -15.41
N LYS A 262 5.78 -4.45 -15.68
CA LYS A 262 6.76 -3.54 -15.07
C LYS A 262 6.30 -2.93 -13.74
N LEU A 263 6.82 -3.43 -12.61
CA LEU A 263 6.73 -2.76 -11.29
C LEU A 263 7.48 -1.41 -11.24
N THR A 264 7.85 -0.84 -12.39
CA THR A 264 8.40 0.50 -12.48
C THR A 264 7.36 1.51 -12.01
N LEU A 265 7.79 2.34 -11.06
CA LEU A 265 7.05 3.49 -10.57
C LEU A 265 7.21 4.60 -11.61
N HIS A 266 6.27 4.67 -12.56
CA HIS A 266 6.24 5.75 -13.55
C HIS A 266 6.22 7.11 -12.84
N GLY A 267 7.10 8.03 -13.26
CA GLY A 267 7.28 9.32 -12.61
C GLY A 267 8.33 9.35 -11.49
N LEU A 268 8.81 8.19 -11.02
CA LEU A 268 9.88 8.11 -10.05
C LEU A 268 11.24 7.89 -10.73
N GLN A 269 12.10 8.91 -10.67
CA GLN A 269 13.50 8.77 -11.04
C GLN A 269 14.27 8.05 -9.94
N GLN A 270 15.19 7.17 -10.31
CA GLN A 270 15.93 6.35 -9.37
C GLN A 270 17.42 6.38 -9.72
N TYR A 271 18.26 6.70 -8.74
CA TYR A 271 19.70 6.73 -8.89
C TYR A 271 20.38 6.03 -7.71
N TYR A 272 21.62 5.60 -7.92
CA TYR A 272 22.50 5.19 -6.83
C TYR A 272 23.77 6.05 -6.79
N ILE A 273 24.40 6.14 -5.62
CA ILE A 273 25.73 6.74 -5.45
C ILE A 273 26.61 5.68 -4.78
N LYS A 274 27.76 5.40 -5.37
CA LYS A 274 28.79 4.56 -4.74
C LYS A 274 29.73 5.43 -3.90
N LEU A 275 29.85 5.12 -2.62
CA LEU A 275 30.66 5.90 -1.67
C LEU A 275 31.05 5.05 -0.47
N GLU A 276 32.05 5.48 0.29
CA GLU A 276 32.38 4.85 1.56
C GLU A 276 31.43 5.27 2.69
N GLU A 277 31.26 4.43 3.71
CA GLU A 277 30.39 4.69 4.86
C GLU A 277 30.68 6.05 5.54
N ARG A 278 31.97 6.41 5.64
CA ARG A 278 32.42 7.68 6.24
C ARG A 278 32.03 8.93 5.44
N GLU A 279 31.70 8.77 4.17
CA GLU A 279 31.37 9.87 3.26
C GLU A 279 29.88 10.19 3.23
N LYS A 280 29.03 9.27 3.72
CA LYS A 280 27.57 9.37 3.64
C LYS A 280 27.00 10.64 4.27
N ASN A 281 27.50 11.04 5.44
CA ASN A 281 27.05 12.27 6.11
C ASN A 281 27.30 13.52 5.25
N ARG A 282 28.52 13.65 4.73
CA ARG A 282 28.89 14.79 3.87
C ARG A 282 28.04 14.77 2.59
N LYS A 283 27.92 13.61 1.96
CA LYS A 283 27.17 13.48 0.71
C LYS A 283 25.68 13.77 0.90
N LEU A 284 25.10 13.35 2.02
CA LEU A 284 23.71 13.64 2.33
C LEU A 284 23.48 15.15 2.49
N ASN A 285 24.36 15.87 3.20
CA ASN A 285 24.24 17.32 3.36
C ASN A 285 24.31 18.03 2.00
N GLU A 286 25.27 17.66 1.14
CA GLU A 286 25.35 18.17 -0.24
C GLU A 286 24.02 17.96 -1.00
N LEU A 287 23.46 16.75 -0.95
CA LEU A 287 22.18 16.47 -1.62
C LEU A 287 21.01 17.27 -1.06
N LEU A 288 20.98 17.52 0.26
CA LEU A 288 19.91 18.29 0.90
C LEU A 288 20.00 19.79 0.62
N ASP A 289 21.21 20.31 0.36
CA ASP A 289 21.43 21.70 -0.05
C ASP A 289 21.17 21.91 -1.55
N ASP A 290 21.62 20.99 -2.39
CA ASP A 290 21.57 21.13 -3.86
C ASP A 290 20.21 20.76 -4.45
N LEU A 291 19.53 19.72 -3.93
CA LEU A 291 18.28 19.25 -4.50
C LEU A 291 17.10 20.09 -4.02
N GLN A 292 16.23 20.47 -4.96
CA GLN A 292 14.93 21.03 -4.62
C GLN A 292 13.95 19.90 -4.28
N PHE A 293 13.32 19.93 -3.11
CA PHE A 293 12.30 18.94 -2.71
C PHE A 293 11.23 19.58 -1.82
N ASN A 294 10.03 19.01 -1.76
CA ASN A 294 8.99 19.44 -0.83
C ASN A 294 9.24 18.86 0.56
N GLN A 295 9.14 17.53 0.68
CA GLN A 295 9.57 16.76 1.84
C GLN A 295 10.44 15.58 1.40
N VAL A 296 11.38 15.21 2.27
CA VAL A 296 12.27 14.06 2.09
C VAL A 296 12.12 13.07 3.23
N ILE A 297 12.10 11.79 2.86
CA ILE A 297 12.26 10.68 3.80
C ILE A 297 13.62 10.01 3.59
N ILE A 298 14.35 9.79 4.68
CA ILE A 298 15.69 9.22 4.68
C ILE A 298 15.64 7.90 5.46
N PHE A 299 15.88 6.79 4.77
CA PHE A 299 15.85 5.46 5.35
C PHE A 299 17.21 5.01 5.87
N VAL A 300 17.24 4.58 7.13
CA VAL A 300 18.41 4.03 7.80
C VAL A 300 18.13 2.63 8.35
N LYS A 301 19.18 1.82 8.53
CA LYS A 301 19.04 0.41 8.93
C LYS A 301 18.83 0.18 10.43
N SER A 302 19.07 1.18 11.28
CA SER A 302 18.96 1.01 12.74
C SER A 302 18.42 2.24 13.47
N THR A 303 17.85 2.01 14.66
CA THR A 303 17.29 3.03 15.55
C THR A 303 18.34 4.03 16.04
N VAL A 304 19.53 3.52 16.37
CA VAL A 304 20.67 4.34 16.82
C VAL A 304 21.10 5.28 15.70
N ARG A 305 21.26 4.77 14.48
CA ARG A 305 21.61 5.59 13.31
C ARG A 305 20.54 6.64 13.00
N ALA A 306 19.25 6.30 13.15
CA ALA A 306 18.17 7.26 12.98
C ALA A 306 18.27 8.43 13.96
N THR A 307 18.60 8.13 15.21
CA THR A 307 18.74 9.14 16.28
C THR A 307 19.97 10.02 16.04
N GLU A 308 21.12 9.42 15.75
CA GLU A 308 22.37 10.17 15.52
C GLU A 308 22.32 11.01 14.25
N LEU A 309 21.72 10.49 13.17
CA LEU A 309 21.59 11.24 11.92
C LEU A 309 20.64 12.43 12.08
N ASP A 310 19.49 12.25 12.75
CA ASP A 310 18.59 13.37 13.04
C ASP A 310 19.25 14.44 13.92
N LYS A 311 20.06 14.02 14.90
CA LYS A 311 20.83 14.95 15.73
C LYS A 311 21.82 15.76 14.87
N LEU A 312 22.61 15.09 14.03
CA LEU A 312 23.57 15.72 13.13
C LEU A 312 22.88 16.72 12.18
N LEU A 313 21.78 16.31 11.55
CA LEU A 313 21.02 17.16 10.64
C LEU A 313 20.53 18.45 11.35
N ARG A 314 19.98 18.32 12.56
CA ARG A 314 19.56 19.47 13.36
C ARG A 314 20.72 20.38 13.75
N GLU A 315 21.89 19.84 14.05
CA GLU A 315 23.12 20.61 14.33
C GLU A 315 23.63 21.35 13.07
N CYS A 316 23.41 20.78 11.89
CA CYS A 316 23.69 21.39 10.59
C CYS A 316 22.56 22.33 10.10
N ASN A 317 21.64 22.75 10.96
CA ASN A 317 20.49 23.61 10.62
C ASN A 317 19.48 23.02 9.62
N PHE A 318 19.44 21.69 9.46
CA PHE A 318 18.37 20.99 8.75
C PHE A 318 17.30 20.56 9.76
N PRO A 319 16.11 21.21 9.81
CA PRO A 319 15.09 20.85 10.79
C PRO A 319 14.46 19.49 10.44
N SER A 320 14.93 18.44 11.08
CA SER A 320 14.47 17.06 10.89
C SER A 320 13.72 16.52 12.11
N ILE A 321 13.11 15.35 11.88
CA ILE A 321 12.61 14.46 12.93
C ILE A 321 13.08 13.03 12.67
N ALA A 322 13.16 12.21 13.72
CA ALA A 322 13.40 10.77 13.60
C ALA A 322 12.16 9.94 14.01
N VAL A 323 11.77 8.95 13.20
CA VAL A 323 10.70 7.98 13.55
C VAL A 323 11.20 6.54 13.46
N HIS A 324 11.23 5.86 14.60
CA HIS A 324 11.67 4.47 14.70
C HIS A 324 11.14 3.80 15.98
N SER A 325 11.36 2.49 16.14
CA SER A 325 10.84 1.68 17.26
C SER A 325 11.40 2.04 18.65
N GLY A 326 12.50 2.77 18.71
CA GLY A 326 13.12 3.23 19.97
C GLY A 326 12.48 4.49 20.56
N VAL A 327 11.56 5.13 19.82
CA VAL A 327 10.79 6.30 20.27
C VAL A 327 9.46 5.81 20.85
N SER A 328 8.99 6.45 21.94
CA SER A 328 7.70 6.12 22.55
C SER A 328 6.56 6.24 21.53
N GLN A 329 5.48 5.48 21.70
CA GLN A 329 4.39 5.48 20.72
C GLN A 329 3.73 6.86 20.57
N GLU A 330 3.54 7.56 21.68
CA GLU A 330 2.98 8.92 21.71
C GLU A 330 3.84 9.88 20.90
N GLU A 331 5.15 9.86 21.12
CA GLU A 331 6.10 10.71 20.42
C GLU A 331 6.22 10.34 18.93
N ARG A 332 6.14 9.05 18.56
CA ARG A 332 6.10 8.61 17.15
C ARG A 332 4.88 9.18 16.43
N ILE A 333 3.71 9.13 17.05
CA ILE A 333 2.47 9.68 16.46
C ILE A 333 2.56 11.21 16.36
N ARG A 334 3.11 11.89 17.38
CA ARG A 334 3.35 13.34 17.33
C ARG A 334 4.25 13.71 16.15
N ARG A 335 5.40 13.06 16.01
CA ARG A 335 6.37 13.27 14.92
C ARG A 335 5.77 12.96 13.55
N TYR A 336 5.03 11.85 13.43
CA TYR A 336 4.29 11.51 12.20
C TYR A 336 3.34 12.64 11.79
N LYS A 337 2.55 13.18 12.73
CA LYS A 337 1.64 14.30 12.46
C LYS A 337 2.39 15.56 12.05
N GLU A 338 3.46 15.92 12.76
CA GLU A 338 4.28 17.08 12.42
C GLU A 338 4.84 17.00 11.00
N PHE A 339 5.29 15.81 10.58
CA PHE A 339 5.75 15.59 9.22
C PHE A 339 4.58 15.67 8.21
N LYS A 340 3.47 14.99 8.47
CA LYS A 340 2.30 14.98 7.59
C LYS A 340 1.68 16.37 7.41
N GLU A 341 1.68 17.17 8.47
CA GLU A 341 1.19 18.56 8.52
C GLU A 341 2.23 19.58 7.99
N PHE A 342 3.34 19.11 7.40
CA PHE A 342 4.37 19.94 6.79
C PHE A 342 5.10 20.90 7.76
N LYS A 343 5.09 20.62 9.07
CA LYS A 343 5.85 21.39 10.07
C LYS A 343 7.36 21.15 9.97
N LYS A 344 7.75 20.01 9.41
CA LYS A 344 9.15 19.61 9.17
C LYS A 344 9.27 19.01 7.78
N ARG A 345 10.33 19.36 7.06
CA ARG A 345 10.54 18.90 5.67
C ARG A 345 11.36 17.61 5.58
N ILE A 346 12.06 17.23 6.64
CA ILE A 346 12.99 16.09 6.64
C ILE A 346 12.56 15.09 7.71
N CYS A 347 12.42 13.82 7.32
CA CYS A 347 12.15 12.71 8.22
C CYS A 347 13.21 11.61 8.05
N VAL A 348 13.92 11.27 9.12
CA VAL A 348 14.79 10.09 9.19
C VAL A 348 13.99 8.94 9.79
N ALA A 349 13.93 7.80 9.11
CA ALA A 349 13.14 6.66 9.57
C ALA A 349 13.84 5.33 9.33
N THR A 350 13.48 4.34 10.15
CA THR A 350 13.73 2.93 9.81
C THR A 350 12.58 2.39 8.95
N ASP A 351 12.57 1.08 8.67
CA ASP A 351 11.49 0.42 7.92
C ASP A 351 10.10 0.51 8.57
N VAL A 352 9.98 1.11 9.76
CA VAL A 352 8.70 1.50 10.35
C VAL A 352 7.87 2.35 9.37
N PHE A 353 8.50 3.19 8.55
CA PHE A 353 7.85 3.99 7.50
C PHE A 353 8.08 3.45 6.08
N GLY A 354 8.67 2.26 5.95
CA GLY A 354 9.00 1.69 4.65
C GLY A 354 7.77 1.31 3.83
N ARG A 355 6.64 0.98 4.47
CA ARG A 355 5.43 0.44 3.82
C ARG A 355 4.16 1.17 4.24
N GLY A 356 3.19 1.27 3.33
CA GLY A 356 1.86 1.87 3.55
C GLY A 356 1.79 3.38 3.84
N ILE A 357 2.77 3.99 4.51
CA ILE A 357 2.75 5.41 4.93
C ILE A 357 2.55 6.37 3.76
N ASP A 358 1.50 7.18 3.84
CA ASP A 358 1.04 8.12 2.81
C ASP A 358 1.21 9.56 3.26
N ILE A 359 2.15 10.24 2.61
CA ILE A 359 2.41 11.66 2.77
C ILE A 359 2.67 12.21 1.37
N GLU A 360 1.65 12.84 0.80
CA GLU A 360 1.61 13.32 -0.59
C GLU A 360 2.79 14.23 -0.97
N ARG A 361 3.27 15.03 -0.02
CA ARG A 361 4.37 15.99 -0.24
C ARG A 361 5.76 15.35 -0.27
N ILE A 362 5.89 14.04 -0.02
CA ILE A 362 7.17 13.36 -0.21
C ILE A 362 7.42 13.19 -1.70
N ASN A 363 8.43 13.89 -2.21
CA ASN A 363 8.90 13.74 -3.57
C ASN A 363 10.39 13.36 -3.64
N LEU A 364 11.06 13.21 -2.49
CA LEU A 364 12.42 12.71 -2.39
C LEU A 364 12.49 11.56 -1.37
N ALA A 365 13.03 10.42 -1.78
CA ALA A 365 13.33 9.29 -0.91
C ALA A 365 14.82 8.96 -0.99
N ILE A 366 15.51 8.97 0.14
CA ILE A 366 16.94 8.65 0.20
C ILE A 366 17.13 7.36 1.00
N ASN A 367 17.68 6.32 0.38
CA ASN A 367 18.21 5.17 1.12
C ASN A 367 19.64 5.50 1.58
N TYR A 368 19.75 6.07 2.79
CA TYR A 368 21.06 6.29 3.43
C TYR A 368 21.75 4.95 3.74
N ASP A 369 20.95 3.96 4.12
CA ASP A 369 21.32 2.55 4.13
C ASP A 369 20.42 1.79 3.14
N LEU A 370 21.02 1.08 2.18
CA LEU A 370 20.26 0.23 1.25
C LEU A 370 19.49 -0.85 2.05
N PRO A 371 18.23 -1.18 1.67
CA PRO A 371 17.50 -2.27 2.31
C PRO A 371 18.16 -3.62 2.03
N GLY A 372 17.78 -4.65 2.79
CA GLY A 372 18.32 -6.00 2.63
C GLY A 372 17.77 -6.79 1.44
N ASP A 373 16.72 -6.31 0.77
CA ASP A 373 16.07 -7.01 -0.34
C ASP A 373 15.34 -6.03 -1.29
N ALA A 374 15.11 -6.49 -2.52
CA ALA A 374 14.48 -5.69 -3.58
C ALA A 374 13.00 -5.33 -3.33
N ASN A 375 12.25 -6.13 -2.55
CA ASN A 375 10.86 -5.78 -2.21
C ASN A 375 10.85 -4.61 -1.24
N SER A 376 11.67 -4.67 -0.18
CA SER A 376 11.82 -3.58 0.78
C SER A 376 12.27 -2.28 0.09
N TYR A 377 13.14 -2.37 -0.91
CA TYR A 377 13.50 -1.24 -1.78
C TYR A 377 12.29 -0.60 -2.46
N LEU A 378 11.47 -1.40 -3.16
CA LEU A 378 10.26 -0.92 -3.85
C LEU A 378 9.34 -0.11 -2.93
N HIS A 379 9.16 -0.63 -1.72
CA HIS A 379 8.26 -0.02 -0.74
C HIS A 379 8.80 1.31 -0.21
N ARG A 380 10.11 1.36 0.08
CA ARG A 380 10.82 2.58 0.51
C ARG A 380 10.76 3.66 -0.56
N VAL A 381 11.18 3.37 -1.79
CA VAL A 381 11.22 4.38 -2.85
C VAL A 381 9.81 4.79 -3.30
N GLY A 382 8.83 3.88 -3.21
CA GLY A 382 7.41 4.17 -3.41
C GLY A 382 6.76 5.06 -2.34
N ARG A 383 7.53 5.58 -1.35
CA ARG A 383 7.09 6.70 -0.51
C ARG A 383 7.10 8.04 -1.27
N ALA A 384 7.94 8.17 -2.29
CA ALA A 384 7.98 9.32 -3.19
C ALA A 384 7.18 9.05 -4.47
N GLY A 385 6.65 10.11 -5.10
CA GLY A 385 5.93 9.98 -6.37
C GLY A 385 4.60 9.23 -6.27
N ARG A 386 3.87 9.40 -5.15
CA ARG A 386 2.57 8.72 -4.94
C ARG A 386 1.52 9.22 -5.93
N PHE A 387 0.54 8.38 -6.25
CA PHE A 387 -0.51 8.65 -7.24
C PHE A 387 0.02 9.06 -8.63
N GLY A 388 1.19 8.54 -9.02
CA GLY A 388 1.79 8.82 -10.33
C GLY A 388 2.39 10.23 -10.44
N THR A 389 2.55 10.92 -9.32
CA THR A 389 3.29 12.19 -9.27
C THR A 389 4.78 11.96 -9.50
N LYS A 390 5.50 13.03 -9.87
CA LYS A 390 6.95 12.97 -10.04
C LYS A 390 7.65 12.82 -8.69
N GLY A 391 8.75 12.07 -8.67
CA GLY A 391 9.62 11.95 -7.51
C GLY A 391 11.03 11.53 -7.88
N LEU A 392 11.90 11.59 -6.88
CA LEU A 392 13.30 11.21 -6.96
C LEU A 392 13.65 10.24 -5.83
N ALA A 393 14.37 9.17 -6.17
CA ALA A 393 14.92 8.22 -5.22
C ALA A 393 16.44 8.12 -5.42
N ILE A 394 17.20 8.25 -4.32
CA ILE A 394 18.67 8.14 -4.34
C ILE A 394 19.09 7.12 -3.30
N SER A 395 19.95 6.18 -3.68
CA SER A 395 20.42 5.12 -2.78
C SER A 395 21.93 5.11 -2.62
N PHE A 396 22.41 5.05 -1.38
CA PHE A 396 23.82 4.91 -1.08
C PHE A 396 24.24 3.45 -1.11
N VAL A 397 25.27 3.15 -1.92
CA VAL A 397 25.86 1.82 -2.09
C VAL A 397 27.27 1.89 -1.51
N SER A 398 27.45 1.25 -0.36
CA SER A 398 28.65 1.41 0.49
C SER A 398 29.41 0.12 0.77
N THR A 399 28.81 -1.02 0.48
CA THR A 399 29.37 -2.35 0.73
C THR A 399 29.21 -3.25 -0.49
N GLU A 400 29.89 -4.40 -0.49
CA GLU A 400 29.69 -5.43 -1.52
C GLU A 400 28.28 -6.01 -1.46
N GLN A 401 27.73 -6.20 -0.25
CA GLN A 401 26.36 -6.64 -0.06
C GLN A 401 25.35 -5.64 -0.66
N ASP A 402 25.59 -4.33 -0.53
CA ASP A 402 24.74 -3.32 -1.18
C ASP A 402 24.77 -3.47 -2.71
N GLN A 403 25.91 -3.86 -3.30
CA GLN A 403 26.02 -4.10 -4.75
C GLN A 403 25.26 -5.36 -5.18
N GLU A 404 25.24 -6.40 -4.35
CA GLU A 404 24.45 -7.61 -4.61
C GLU A 404 22.95 -7.29 -4.61
N VAL A 405 22.47 -6.58 -3.59
CA VAL A 405 21.07 -6.14 -3.52
C VAL A 405 20.72 -5.20 -4.67
N LEU A 406 21.62 -4.29 -5.07
CA LEU A 406 21.42 -3.44 -6.24
C LEU A 406 21.19 -4.27 -7.51
N LYS A 407 22.00 -5.33 -7.74
CA LYS A 407 21.80 -6.22 -8.89
C LYS A 407 20.46 -6.97 -8.83
N GLU A 408 20.02 -7.37 -7.64
CA GLU A 408 18.70 -7.99 -7.45
C GLU A 408 17.56 -7.01 -7.76
N ILE A 409 17.70 -5.75 -7.34
CA ILE A 409 16.79 -4.65 -7.68
C ILE A 409 16.73 -4.50 -9.20
N GLU A 410 17.86 -4.31 -9.87
CA GLU A 410 17.92 -4.14 -11.32
C GLU A 410 17.32 -5.31 -12.09
N LYS A 411 17.60 -6.55 -11.66
CA LYS A 411 17.01 -7.76 -12.23
C LYS A 411 15.50 -7.78 -12.06
N ARG A 412 15.00 -7.41 -10.88
CA ARG A 412 13.56 -7.43 -10.57
C ARG A 412 12.77 -6.34 -11.28
N PHE A 413 13.37 -5.20 -11.54
CA PHE A 413 12.71 -4.09 -12.24
C PHE A 413 12.98 -4.07 -13.74
N GLU A 414 13.88 -4.94 -14.23
CA GLU A 414 14.39 -4.94 -15.61
C GLU A 414 14.87 -3.56 -16.07
N VAL A 415 15.35 -2.76 -15.12
CA VAL A 415 15.82 -1.39 -15.33
C VAL A 415 17.15 -1.26 -14.60
N ALA A 416 18.19 -0.91 -15.35
CA ALA A 416 19.46 -0.51 -14.75
C ALA A 416 19.25 0.78 -13.97
N LEU A 417 19.69 0.81 -12.72
CA LEU A 417 19.66 2.03 -11.93
C LEU A 417 20.89 2.85 -12.33
N PRO A 418 20.72 4.04 -12.93
CA PRO A 418 21.86 4.88 -13.27
C PRO A 418 22.59 5.36 -12.01
N GLU A 419 23.92 5.51 -12.12
CA GLU A 419 24.68 6.24 -11.13
C GLU A 419 24.25 7.72 -11.15
N PHE A 420 24.18 8.35 -9.98
CA PHE A 420 23.79 9.74 -9.87
C PHE A 420 24.80 10.64 -10.61
N PRO A 421 24.36 11.49 -11.55
CA PRO A 421 25.25 12.33 -12.36
C PRO A 421 26.03 13.32 -11.49
N LYS A 422 27.29 13.57 -11.85
CA LYS A 422 28.18 14.47 -11.10
C LYS A 422 27.71 15.91 -11.15
N GLU A 423 27.12 16.30 -12.27
CA GLU A 423 26.50 17.60 -12.53
C GLU A 423 25.13 17.79 -11.84
N GLY A 424 24.62 16.75 -11.16
CA GLY A 424 23.29 16.76 -10.55
C GLY A 424 22.17 16.49 -11.55
N VAL A 425 20.93 16.57 -11.07
CA VAL A 425 19.72 16.32 -11.86
C VAL A 425 18.86 17.58 -11.92
N ASP A 426 18.31 17.88 -13.10
CA ASP A 426 17.42 19.03 -13.27
C ASP A 426 16.11 18.82 -12.48
N ALA A 427 15.79 19.77 -11.61
CA ALA A 427 14.57 19.82 -10.82
C ALA A 427 13.30 19.63 -11.65
N SER A 428 13.26 20.15 -12.89
CA SER A 428 12.10 20.02 -13.79
C SER A 428 11.70 18.57 -14.07
N THR A 429 12.65 17.64 -13.94
CA THR A 429 12.46 16.24 -14.30
C THR A 429 11.78 15.43 -13.20
N TYR A 430 11.87 15.86 -11.93
CA TYR A 430 11.30 15.16 -10.77
C TYR A 430 10.42 16.04 -9.86
N MET A 431 10.28 17.33 -10.15
CA MET A 431 9.30 18.24 -9.54
C MET A 431 8.09 18.40 -10.46
N ALA A 432 6.89 18.46 -9.87
CA ALA A 432 5.73 19.00 -10.55
C ALA A 432 5.91 20.50 -10.74
N SER A 433 5.68 20.99 -11.96
CA SER A 433 5.73 22.41 -12.34
C SER A 433 4.59 23.23 -11.76
#